data_AF-A0A543ENP5-F1
#
_entry.id   AF-A0A543ENP5-F1
#
_cell.length_a   1.000
_cell.length_b   1.000
_cell.length_c   1.000
_cell.angle_alpha   90.00
_cell.angle_beta   90.00
_cell.angle_gamma   90.00
#
_symmetry.space_group_name_H-M   'P 1'
#
loop_
_entity.id
_entity.type
_entity.pdbx_description
1 polymer ?
#
loop_
_entity_poly.entity_id
_entity_poly.type
_entity_poly.pdbx_seq_one_letter_code
_entity_poly.pdbx_strand_id
1 'polypeptide(L)'
;MKFLKILSLLIIIFIGILISTKLKLTVESAEYNANYENIYPPKCFIKFENKKYLIKQRYKYRYKILSEYWFVASEGFAVQKFEFPFEMNYSNDQKKYILLKYSENEEFIKFNSQKYKITEKRNDTIISKIADDKLIIFINE
;
A
#
# COMPACT_ATOMS: atom_id res chain seq x y z
N MET A 1 2.91 -4.04 45.54
CA MET A 1 2.07 -4.78 44.56
C MET A 1 1.36 -3.91 43.51
N LYS A 2 0.71 -2.78 43.86
CA LYS A 2 0.03 -1.91 42.86
C LYS A 2 0.97 -1.33 41.79
N PHE A 3 2.17 -0.89 42.19
CA PHE A 3 3.17 -0.33 41.28
C PHE A 3 3.65 -1.32 40.20
N LEU A 4 3.89 -2.59 40.58
CA LEU A 4 4.28 -3.65 39.66
C LEU A 4 3.18 -3.97 38.63
N LYS A 5 1.90 -3.90 39.02
CA LYS A 5 0.75 -4.09 38.10
C LYS A 5 0.62 -2.94 37.09
N ILE A 6 0.86 -1.69 37.52
CA ILE A 6 0.85 -0.52 36.62
C ILE A 6 2.02 -0.59 35.64
N LEU A 7 3.21 -0.96 36.11
CA LEU A 7 4.39 -1.13 35.26
C LEU A 7 4.19 -2.25 34.22
N SER A 8 3.63 -3.40 34.60
CA SER A 8 3.35 -4.47 33.64
C SER A 8 2.31 -4.06 32.60
N LEU A 9 1.28 -3.30 32.99
CA LEU A 9 0.27 -2.78 32.07
C LEU A 9 0.87 -1.79 31.06
N LEU A 10 1.73 -0.89 31.51
CA LEU A 10 2.45 0.05 30.65
C LEU A 10 3.35 -0.67 29.64
N ILE A 11 4.05 -1.73 30.06
CA ILE A 11 4.88 -2.56 29.18
C ILE A 11 4.01 -3.25 28.12
N ILE A 12 2.87 -3.82 28.49
CA ILE A 12 1.94 -4.47 27.55
C ILE A 12 1.40 -3.46 26.52
N ILE A 13 1.01 -2.26 26.97
CA ILE A 13 0.55 -1.18 26.09
C ILE A 13 1.68 -0.78 25.12
N PHE A 14 2.90 -0.62 25.63
CA PHE A 14 4.06 -0.24 24.82
C PHE A 14 4.41 -1.30 23.78
N ILE A 15 4.42 -2.59 24.15
CA ILE A 15 4.63 -3.71 23.23
C ILE A 15 3.52 -3.77 22.18
N GLY A 16 2.25 -3.58 22.58
CA GLY A 16 1.12 -3.53 21.66
C GLY A 16 1.24 -2.41 20.62
N ILE A 17 1.74 -1.24 21.04
CA ILE A 17 2.06 -0.13 20.13
C ILE A 17 3.19 -0.53 19.18
N LEU A 18 4.29 -1.10 19.70
CA LEU A 18 5.47 -1.50 18.93
C LEU A 18 5.19 -2.58 17.86
N ILE A 19 4.32 -3.54 18.16
CA ILE A 19 3.93 -4.58 17.19
C ILE A 19 3.04 -3.97 16.09
N SER A 20 2.11 -3.09 16.47
CA SER A 20 1.22 -2.39 15.53
C SER A 20 1.97 -1.48 14.55
N THR A 21 3.15 -0.96 14.92
CA THR A 21 3.94 -0.08 14.05
C THR A 21 4.82 -0.82 13.05
N LYS A 22 5.07 -2.14 13.18
CA LYS A 22 5.92 -2.87 12.21
C LYS A 22 5.30 -3.09 10.82
N LEU A 23 4.02 -2.79 10.62
CA LEU A 23 3.33 -3.02 9.35
C LEU A 23 3.99 -2.20 8.23
N LYS A 24 4.51 -2.90 7.23
CA LYS A 24 4.92 -2.34 5.94
C LYS A 24 3.97 -2.86 4.89
N LEU A 25 3.36 -1.95 4.15
CA LEU A 25 2.40 -2.28 3.11
C LEU A 25 2.68 -1.43 1.89
N THR A 26 2.72 -2.06 0.73
CA THR A 26 2.71 -1.38 -0.56
C THR A 26 1.35 -1.56 -1.21
N VAL A 27 0.73 -0.46 -1.65
CA VAL A 27 -0.55 -0.47 -2.37
C VAL A 27 -0.34 0.08 -3.77
N GLU A 28 -0.71 -0.68 -4.79
CA GLU A 28 -0.54 -0.31 -6.19
C GLU A 28 -1.88 -0.19 -6.89
N SER A 29 -2.05 0.84 -7.72
CA SER A 29 -3.11 0.88 -8.73
C SER A 29 -2.51 0.53 -10.08
N ALA A 30 -3.15 -0.36 -10.83
CA ALA A 30 -2.67 -0.78 -12.12
C ALA A 30 -3.81 -0.81 -13.16
N GLU A 31 -3.47 -0.50 -14.40
CA GLU A 31 -4.42 -0.38 -15.50
C GLU A 31 -3.89 -1.09 -16.76
N TYR A 32 -4.78 -1.80 -17.44
CA TYR A 32 -4.47 -2.48 -18.68
C TYR A 32 -4.82 -1.59 -19.88
N ASN A 33 -3.85 -1.41 -20.78
CA ASN A 33 -4.08 -0.88 -22.12
C ASN A 33 -3.09 -1.56 -23.06
N ALA A 34 -3.59 -2.05 -24.20
CA ALA A 34 -2.77 -2.77 -25.18
C ALA A 34 -1.57 -1.94 -25.71
N ASN A 35 -1.68 -0.61 -25.71
CA ASN A 35 -0.64 0.27 -26.23
C ASN A 35 0.48 0.57 -25.21
N TYR A 36 0.28 0.30 -23.92
CA TYR A 36 1.24 0.70 -22.89
C TYR A 36 2.58 -0.02 -22.98
N GLU A 37 2.61 -1.27 -23.45
CA GLU A 37 3.83 -2.08 -23.53
C GLU A 37 4.90 -1.46 -24.45
N ASN A 38 4.50 -0.64 -25.42
CA ASN A 38 5.41 0.04 -26.34
C ASN A 38 5.88 1.40 -25.81
N ILE A 39 5.27 1.90 -24.73
CA ILE A 39 5.49 3.25 -24.20
C ILE A 39 6.30 3.22 -22.91
N TYR A 40 6.02 2.23 -22.05
CA TYR A 40 6.60 2.16 -20.71
C TYR A 40 7.57 0.98 -20.58
N PRO A 41 8.60 1.09 -19.73
CA PRO A 41 9.52 0.00 -19.48
C PRO A 41 8.85 -1.22 -18.82
N PRO A 42 9.34 -2.45 -19.07
CA PRO A 42 8.76 -3.68 -18.50
C PRO A 42 8.65 -3.70 -16.97
N LYS A 43 9.55 -3.02 -16.26
CA LYS A 43 9.54 -2.91 -14.78
C LYS A 43 8.30 -2.19 -14.22
N CYS A 44 7.55 -1.47 -15.07
CA CYS A 44 6.34 -0.76 -14.68
C CYS A 44 5.08 -1.63 -14.73
N PHE A 45 5.21 -2.90 -15.10
CA PHE A 45 4.07 -3.79 -15.31
C PHE A 45 3.98 -4.90 -14.28
N ILE A 46 2.74 -5.27 -13.95
CA ILE A 46 2.40 -6.49 -13.22
C ILE A 46 1.59 -7.43 -14.13
N LYS A 47 1.88 -8.74 -14.06
CA LYS A 47 1.16 -9.74 -14.86
C LYS A 47 0.00 -10.34 -14.06
N PHE A 48 -1.20 -10.28 -14.65
CA PHE A 48 -2.43 -10.85 -14.08
C PHE A 48 -3.35 -11.33 -15.22
N GLU A 49 -3.96 -12.52 -15.09
CA GLU A 49 -4.82 -13.11 -16.14
C GLU A 49 -4.22 -13.05 -17.56
N ASN A 50 -2.92 -13.38 -17.69
CA ASN A 50 -2.16 -13.28 -18.95
C ASN A 50 -2.07 -11.89 -19.60
N LYS A 51 -2.51 -10.83 -18.92
CA LYS A 51 -2.34 -9.43 -19.35
C LYS A 51 -1.25 -8.74 -18.54
N LYS A 52 -0.61 -7.73 -19.12
CA LYS A 52 0.31 -6.83 -18.42
C LYS A 52 -0.42 -5.54 -18.05
N TYR A 53 -0.61 -5.33 -16.76
CA TYR A 53 -1.21 -4.10 -16.22
C TYR A 53 -0.10 -3.13 -15.88
N LEU A 54 -0.18 -1.90 -16.37
CA LEU A 54 0.75 -0.83 -16.03
C LEU A 54 0.42 -0.32 -14.63
N ILE A 55 1.37 -0.38 -13.71
CA ILE A 55 1.25 0.23 -12.38
C ILE A 55 1.28 1.75 -12.57
N LYS A 56 0.14 2.40 -12.30
CA LYS A 56 -0.01 3.86 -12.42
C LYS A 56 0.57 4.56 -11.21
N GLN A 57 0.28 4.04 -10.02
CA GLN A 57 0.66 4.64 -8.75
C GLN A 57 1.00 3.54 -7.74
N ARG A 58 1.95 3.83 -6.85
CA ARG A 58 2.37 2.97 -5.75
C ARG A 58 2.49 3.80 -4.48
N TYR A 59 1.78 3.40 -3.44
CA TYR A 59 1.82 4.00 -2.11
C TYR A 59 2.55 3.04 -1.17
N LYS A 60 3.70 3.44 -0.65
CA LYS A 60 4.44 2.63 0.34
C LYS A 60 4.26 3.19 1.73
N TYR A 61 3.84 2.33 2.64
CA TYR A 61 3.58 2.68 4.02
C TYR A 61 4.63 2.05 4.93
N ARG A 62 5.16 2.85 5.86
CA ARG A 62 5.98 2.40 6.98
C ARG A 62 5.39 2.98 8.26
N TYR A 63 5.28 2.16 9.30
CA TYR A 63 4.66 2.60 10.56
C TYR A 63 3.24 3.16 10.36
N LYS A 64 2.49 2.60 9.39
CA LYS A 64 1.16 3.09 8.97
C LYS A 64 1.13 4.52 8.41
N ILE A 65 2.28 5.11 8.10
CA ILE A 65 2.41 6.43 7.49
C ILE A 65 2.94 6.26 6.08
N LEU A 66 2.38 7.01 5.12
CA LEU A 66 2.87 7.04 3.74
C LEU A 66 4.31 7.56 3.71
N SER A 67 5.26 6.70 3.36
CA SER A 67 6.68 7.03 3.31
C SER A 67 7.19 7.26 1.90
N GLU A 68 6.58 6.64 0.89
CA GLU A 68 6.93 6.87 -0.51
C GLU A 68 5.69 6.84 -1.39
N TYR A 69 5.67 7.71 -2.40
CA TYR A 69 4.68 7.70 -3.47
C TYR A 69 5.40 7.61 -4.81
N TRP A 70 5.09 6.59 -5.58
CA TRP A 70 5.66 6.39 -6.90
C TRP A 70 4.57 6.54 -7.94
N PHE A 71 4.89 7.15 -9.07
CA PHE A 71 3.98 7.25 -10.20
C PHE A 71 4.74 6.96 -11.49
N VAL A 72 4.03 6.40 -12.46
CA VAL A 72 4.65 6.03 -13.74
C VAL A 72 5.09 7.27 -14.52
N ALA A 73 6.29 7.19 -15.10
CA ALA A 73 6.89 8.16 -16.00
C ALA A 73 7.47 7.41 -17.23
N SER A 74 7.91 8.15 -18.25
CA SER A 74 8.41 7.57 -19.52
C SER A 74 9.55 6.56 -19.32
N GLU A 75 10.42 6.76 -18.33
CA GLU A 75 11.61 5.92 -18.09
C GLU A 75 11.46 4.95 -16.90
N GLY A 76 10.29 4.92 -16.27
CA GLY A 76 10.07 4.09 -15.09
C GLY A 76 9.09 4.69 -14.10
N PHE A 77 9.52 4.75 -12.84
CA PHE A 77 8.76 5.42 -11.78
C PHE A 77 9.50 6.66 -11.34
N ALA A 78 8.80 7.79 -11.31
CA ALA A 78 9.20 8.91 -10.50
C ALA A 78 8.82 8.60 -9.04
N VAL A 79 9.74 8.86 -8.12
CA VAL A 79 9.61 8.51 -6.71
C VAL A 79 9.67 9.78 -5.86
N GLN A 80 8.63 10.00 -5.07
CA GLN A 80 8.60 11.00 -4.02
C GLN A 80 8.74 10.28 -2.67
N LYS A 81 9.74 10.67 -1.88
CA LYS A 81 9.95 10.16 -0.53
C LYS A 81 9.45 11.18 0.49
N PHE A 82 8.92 10.69 1.60
CA PHE A 82 8.47 11.47 2.73
C PHE A 82 9.22 11.00 3.97
N GLU A 83 9.98 11.88 4.59
CA GLU A 83 10.73 11.57 5.80
C GLU A 83 9.93 12.01 7.01
N PHE A 84 9.40 11.05 7.77
CA PHE A 84 8.81 11.36 9.06
C PHE A 84 9.91 11.55 10.11
N PRO A 85 9.89 12.63 10.94
CA PRO A 85 8.90 13.72 11.00
C PRO A 85 9.25 14.99 10.18
N PHE A 86 10.36 15.04 9.44
CA PHE A 86 10.98 16.29 9.00
C PHE A 86 10.54 16.80 7.60
N GLU A 87 10.20 15.93 6.65
CA GLU A 87 9.84 16.31 5.27
C GLU A 87 8.58 15.60 4.79
N MET A 88 7.43 16.16 5.13
CA MET A 88 6.09 15.63 4.83
C MET A 88 5.29 16.54 3.88
N ASN A 89 5.90 16.89 2.74
CA ASN A 89 5.30 17.76 1.72
C ASN A 89 4.35 16.98 0.79
N TYR A 90 3.23 16.50 1.34
CA TYR A 90 2.21 15.79 0.58
C TYR A 90 1.40 16.75 -0.31
N SER A 91 1.19 16.35 -1.57
CA SER A 91 0.22 17.01 -2.45
C SER A 91 -1.20 16.85 -1.92
N ASN A 92 -2.14 17.66 -2.41
CA ASN A 92 -3.54 17.57 -1.99
C ASN A 92 -4.15 16.19 -2.25
N ASP A 93 -3.76 15.53 -3.35
CA ASP A 93 -4.20 14.17 -3.65
C ASP A 93 -3.61 13.11 -2.72
N GLN A 94 -2.41 13.35 -2.19
CA GLN A 94 -1.72 12.44 -1.28
C GLN A 94 -2.21 12.59 0.17
N LYS A 95 -2.68 13.76 0.57
CA LYS A 95 -3.16 14.03 1.94
C LYS A 95 -4.22 13.04 2.43
N LYS A 96 -5.08 12.57 1.54
CA LYS A 96 -6.11 11.56 1.85
C LYS A 96 -5.56 10.16 2.11
N TYR A 97 -4.28 9.92 1.80
CA TYR A 97 -3.60 8.63 1.94
C TYR A 97 -2.43 8.69 2.93
N ILE A 98 -2.25 9.75 3.72
CA ILE A 98 -1.11 9.85 4.66
C ILE A 98 -1.15 8.71 5.69
N LEU A 99 -2.32 8.45 6.28
CA LEU A 99 -2.49 7.42 7.29
C LEU A 99 -3.10 6.16 6.67
N LEU A 100 -2.43 5.03 6.88
CA LEU A 100 -2.89 3.73 6.41
C LEU A 100 -4.13 3.30 7.21
N LYS A 101 -5.29 3.45 6.59
CA LYS A 101 -6.55 2.84 7.03
C LYS A 101 -6.73 1.51 6.30
N TYR A 102 -6.13 0.45 6.83
CA TYR A 102 -6.15 -0.89 6.26
C TYR A 102 -6.76 -1.90 7.23
N SER A 103 -7.66 -2.73 6.72
CA SER A 103 -8.07 -3.97 7.39
C SER A 103 -8.40 -5.02 6.33
N GLU A 104 -8.14 -6.27 6.65
CA GLU A 104 -8.32 -7.42 5.76
C GLU A 104 -9.18 -8.46 6.47
N ASN A 105 -10.02 -9.14 5.71
CA ASN A 105 -10.57 -10.43 6.09
C ASN A 105 -10.51 -11.40 4.89
N GLU A 106 -11.15 -12.55 5.00
CA GLU A 106 -11.08 -13.60 3.98
C GLU A 106 -11.67 -13.20 2.61
N GLU A 107 -12.61 -12.27 2.58
CA GLU A 107 -13.35 -11.91 1.36
C GLU A 107 -12.97 -10.54 0.79
N PHE A 108 -12.54 -9.62 1.65
CA PHE A 108 -12.35 -8.22 1.29
C PHE A 108 -11.21 -7.54 2.03
N ILE A 109 -10.70 -6.51 1.38
CA ILE A 109 -9.81 -5.51 1.96
C ILE A 109 -10.57 -4.21 2.09
N LYS A 110 -10.49 -3.57 3.26
CA LYS A 110 -10.88 -2.17 3.41
C LYS A 110 -9.61 -1.32 3.39
N PHE A 111 -9.52 -0.43 2.40
CA PHE A 111 -8.42 0.52 2.26
C PHE A 111 -8.96 1.91 1.99
N ASN A 112 -8.51 2.89 2.77
CA ASN A 112 -8.93 4.29 2.72
C ASN A 112 -10.46 4.50 2.62
N SER A 113 -11.20 3.81 3.48
CA SER A 113 -12.67 3.84 3.55
C SER A 113 -13.40 3.22 2.35
N GLN A 114 -12.69 2.59 1.42
CA GLN A 114 -13.26 1.80 0.33
C GLN A 114 -13.11 0.31 0.62
N LYS A 115 -14.07 -0.49 0.13
CA LYS A 115 -14.07 -1.95 0.26
C LYS A 115 -13.76 -2.57 -1.09
N TYR A 116 -12.76 -3.44 -1.14
CA TYR A 116 -12.30 -4.15 -2.33
C TYR A 116 -12.49 -5.65 -2.14
N LYS A 117 -13.14 -6.32 -3.09
CA LYS A 117 -13.30 -7.78 -3.07
C LYS A 117 -11.97 -8.42 -3.47
N ILE A 118 -11.51 -9.39 -2.69
CA ILE A 118 -10.31 -10.16 -3.01
C ILE A 118 -10.60 -11.03 -4.23
N THR A 119 -9.80 -10.88 -5.28
CA THR A 119 -9.89 -11.69 -6.51
C THR A 119 -8.88 -12.83 -6.45
N GLU A 120 -7.66 -12.55 -6.01
CA GLU A 120 -6.61 -13.54 -5.87
C GLU A 120 -5.68 -13.18 -4.71
N LYS A 121 -5.15 -14.20 -4.03
CA LYS A 121 -4.13 -14.06 -2.99
C LYS A 121 -2.94 -14.97 -3.33
N ARG A 122 -1.74 -14.39 -3.36
CA ARG A 122 -0.46 -15.03 -3.68
C ARG A 122 0.55 -14.68 -2.61
N ASN A 123 0.80 -15.57 -1.65
CA ASN A 123 1.74 -15.33 -0.55
C ASN A 123 1.47 -14.01 0.20
N ASP A 124 2.34 -13.02 -0.01
CA ASP A 124 2.32 -11.67 0.56
C ASP A 124 1.49 -10.65 -0.25
N THR A 125 0.98 -11.06 -1.40
CA THR A 125 0.31 -10.21 -2.37
C THR A 125 -1.18 -10.54 -2.46
N ILE A 126 -2.04 -9.53 -2.38
CA ILE A 126 -3.48 -9.64 -2.58
C ILE A 126 -3.89 -8.76 -3.74
N ILE A 127 -4.60 -9.33 -4.70
CA ILE A 127 -5.05 -8.65 -5.91
C ILE A 127 -6.57 -8.52 -5.85
N SER A 128 -7.07 -7.30 -6.02
CA SER A 128 -8.49 -7.03 -6.20
C SER A 128 -8.72 -6.42 -7.58
N LYS A 129 -9.47 -7.14 -8.42
CA LYS A 129 -9.94 -6.65 -9.72
C LYS A 129 -11.14 -5.74 -9.50
N ILE A 130 -10.97 -4.46 -9.79
CA ILE A 130 -12.01 -3.43 -9.56
C ILE A 130 -12.78 -3.08 -10.83
N ALA A 131 -12.21 -3.37 -11.99
CA ALA A 131 -12.85 -3.39 -13.31
C ALA A 131 -12.09 -4.36 -14.22
N ASP A 132 -12.58 -4.59 -15.45
CA ASP A 132 -11.92 -5.51 -16.41
C ASP A 132 -10.48 -5.09 -16.73
N ASP A 133 -10.23 -3.80 -16.74
CA ASP A 133 -8.96 -3.16 -17.07
C ASP A 133 -8.24 -2.58 -15.84
N LYS A 134 -8.78 -2.70 -14.62
CA LYS A 134 -8.21 -2.05 -13.43
C LYS A 134 -8.04 -3.00 -12.25
N LEU A 135 -6.87 -2.91 -11.62
CA LEU A 135 -6.50 -3.65 -10.44
C LEU A 135 -6.10 -2.69 -9.32
N ILE A 136 -6.36 -3.11 -8.08
CA ILE A 136 -5.65 -2.63 -6.91
C ILE A 136 -4.92 -3.82 -6.27
N ILE A 137 -3.64 -3.65 -5.98
CA ILE A 137 -2.77 -4.70 -5.44
C ILE A 137 -2.25 -4.25 -4.08
N PHE A 138 -2.24 -5.16 -3.12
CA PHE A 138 -1.74 -4.96 -1.77
C PHE A 138 -0.60 -5.94 -1.52
N ILE A 139 0.57 -5.46 -1.12
CA ILE A 139 1.78 -6.26 -0.91
C ILE A 139 2.27 -6.02 0.52
N ASN A 140 2.32 -7.08 1.32
CA ASN A 140 2.82 -7.04 2.69
C ASN A 140 4.36 -7.22 2.69
N GLU A 141 5.10 -6.26 3.22
CA GLU A 141 6.59 -6.21 3.18
C GLU A 141 7.27 -6.47 4.54
#